data_AF-A0A444US32-F1
#
_entry.id   AF-A0A444US32-F1
#
_cell.length_a   1.000
_cell.length_b   1.000
_cell.length_c   1.000
_cell.angle_alpha   90.00
_cell.angle_beta   90.00
_cell.angle_gamma   90.00
#
_symmetry.space_group_name_H-M   'P 1'
#
loop_
_entity.id
_entity.type
_entity.pdbx_description
1 polymer ?
#
loop_
_entity_poly.entity_id
_entity_poly.type
_entity_poly.pdbx_seq_one_letter_code
_entity_poly.pdbx_strand_id
1 'polypeptide(L)'
;MGDCLRPFVPAYHGVTSRGDELYVKMEDLLSGLEAPVIMDCKMGVRTYLEDELTKARLKPSLRSDLYQKMLKVDPAAPSAEEHAQGGVTKPRYMQWRETMSSTATLGFRIEGITMDSGKILKDFKKTRTKEQIIEALLAFTKRDTAVLEGNREDGYLIGLAQLRRAVRETLERASQPEPEPESQKLSRTVQETLQRATPEPTPETGPQGPDPHTKEP
;
A
#
# COMPACT_ATOMS: atom_id res chain seq x y z
N MET A 1 1.64 0.57 21.17
CA MET A 1 0.65 -0.32 20.52
C MET A 1 1.32 -0.88 19.28
N GLY A 2 1.33 -2.21 19.07
CA GLY A 2 2.01 -2.81 17.92
C GLY A 2 1.32 -2.50 16.59
N ASP A 3 2.03 -2.68 15.47
CA ASP A 3 1.47 -2.59 14.12
C ASP A 3 0.26 -3.54 13.99
N CYS A 4 -0.91 -3.01 13.62
CA CYS A 4 -2.14 -3.79 13.45
C CYS A 4 -2.15 -4.68 12.21
N LEU A 5 -1.21 -4.48 11.27
CA LEU A 5 -1.00 -5.37 10.12
C LEU A 5 -0.20 -6.61 10.47
N ARG A 6 0.44 -6.66 11.65
CA ARG A 6 1.28 -7.78 12.07
C ARG A 6 0.61 -9.17 11.93
N PRO A 7 -0.68 -9.38 12.25
CA PRO A 7 -1.32 -10.68 12.07
C PRO A 7 -1.56 -11.10 10.61
N PHE A 8 -1.38 -10.18 9.65
CA PHE A 8 -1.69 -10.38 8.23
C PHE A 8 -0.45 -10.48 7.34
N VAL A 9 0.74 -10.54 7.94
CA VAL A 9 2.02 -10.70 7.25
C VAL A 9 2.83 -11.82 7.89
N PRO A 10 3.67 -12.55 7.13
CA PRO A 10 4.54 -13.57 7.71
C PRO A 10 5.43 -12.98 8.80
N ALA A 11 5.61 -13.71 9.90
CA ALA A 11 6.53 -13.26 10.95
C ALA A 11 7.96 -13.09 10.39
N TYR A 12 8.55 -11.93 10.61
CA TYR A 12 9.94 -11.65 10.26
C TYR A 12 10.87 -12.07 11.42
N HIS A 13 11.89 -12.85 11.10
CA HIS A 13 12.84 -13.42 12.07
C HIS A 13 14.28 -12.91 11.90
N GLY A 14 14.48 -11.79 11.20
CA GLY A 14 15.80 -11.21 10.95
C GLY A 14 16.43 -11.62 9.62
N VAL A 15 17.70 -11.25 9.44
CA VAL A 15 18.53 -11.65 8.30
C VAL A 15 19.50 -12.73 8.76
N THR A 16 19.73 -13.75 7.92
CA THR A 16 20.74 -14.79 8.13
C THR A 16 21.65 -14.89 6.90
N SER A 17 22.86 -15.39 7.06
CA SER A 17 23.75 -15.71 5.94
C SER A 17 23.72 -17.21 5.62
N ARG A 18 23.93 -17.55 4.36
CA ARG A 18 24.24 -18.91 3.91
C ARG A 18 25.28 -18.81 2.80
N GLY A 19 26.53 -19.14 3.11
CA GLY A 19 27.67 -18.79 2.25
C GLY A 19 27.85 -17.27 2.19
N ASP A 20 28.04 -16.74 0.98
CA ASP A 20 28.22 -15.30 0.72
C ASP A 20 26.90 -14.53 0.51
N GLU A 21 25.76 -15.22 0.61
CA GLU A 21 24.43 -14.64 0.38
C GLU A 21 23.69 -14.35 1.70
N LEU A 22 22.96 -13.24 1.72
CA LEU A 22 22.10 -12.82 2.82
C LEU A 22 20.63 -13.14 2.49
N TYR A 23 19.92 -13.66 3.49
CA TYR A 23 18.54 -14.11 3.37
C TYR A 23 17.66 -13.52 4.46
N VAL A 24 16.44 -13.13 4.10
CA VAL A 24 15.40 -12.73 5.04
C VAL A 24 14.77 -14.02 5.60
N LYS A 25 14.88 -14.23 6.91
CA LYS A 25 14.21 -15.36 7.58
C LYS A 25 12.77 -14.97 7.90
N MET A 26 11.80 -15.72 7.40
CA MET A 26 10.38 -15.47 7.59
C MET A 26 9.63 -16.76 7.92
N GLU A 27 8.45 -16.62 8.50
CA GLU A 27 7.50 -17.70 8.73
C GLU A 27 7.10 -18.40 7.42
N ASP A 28 6.99 -19.73 7.48
CA ASP A 28 6.41 -20.54 6.40
C ASP A 28 4.89 -20.61 6.57
N LEU A 29 4.16 -19.84 5.76
CA LEU A 29 2.69 -19.81 5.78
C LEU A 29 2.05 -21.14 5.35
N LEU A 30 2.82 -22.08 4.79
CA LEU A 30 2.32 -23.39 4.38
C LEU A 30 2.54 -24.46 5.46
N SER A 31 3.29 -24.13 6.51
CA SER A 31 3.61 -25.07 7.59
C SER A 31 2.33 -25.59 8.26
N GLY A 32 2.18 -26.92 8.32
CA GLY A 32 1.02 -27.59 8.92
C GLY A 32 -0.19 -27.76 7.99
N LEU A 33 -0.14 -27.25 6.76
CA LEU A 33 -1.17 -27.51 5.76
C LEU A 33 -0.88 -28.81 4.99
N GLU A 34 -1.91 -29.65 4.81
CA GLU A 34 -1.84 -30.81 3.94
C GLU A 34 -2.33 -30.46 2.53
N ALA A 35 -1.47 -30.64 1.53
CA ALA A 35 -1.77 -30.35 0.12
C ALA A 35 -2.45 -28.98 -0.13
N PRO A 36 -1.84 -27.86 0.32
CA PRO A 36 -2.47 -26.54 0.23
C PRO A 36 -2.69 -26.11 -1.22
N VAL A 37 -3.88 -25.55 -1.49
CA VAL A 37 -4.18 -24.82 -2.74
C VAL A 37 -3.86 -23.35 -2.52
N ILE A 38 -3.02 -22.77 -3.36
CA ILE A 38 -2.46 -21.43 -3.15
C ILE A 38 -2.82 -20.53 -4.32
N MET A 39 -3.28 -19.32 -4.05
CA MET A 39 -3.47 -18.27 -5.06
C MET A 39 -2.62 -17.05 -4.69
N ASP A 40 -1.86 -16.55 -5.67
CA ASP A 40 -1.13 -15.28 -5.56
C ASP A 40 -1.90 -14.18 -6.30
N CYS A 41 -2.26 -13.13 -5.58
CA CYS A 41 -2.89 -11.93 -6.11
C CYS A 41 -1.96 -10.73 -5.91
N LYS A 42 -1.57 -10.10 -7.02
CA LYS A 42 -0.84 -8.84 -6.99
C LYS A 42 -1.81 -7.67 -6.82
N MET A 43 -1.61 -6.90 -5.77
CA MET A 43 -2.49 -5.79 -5.38
C MET A 43 -2.02 -4.44 -5.94
N GLY A 44 -2.96 -3.51 -6.07
CA GLY A 44 -2.75 -2.14 -6.52
C GLY A 44 -3.24 -1.89 -7.95
N VAL A 45 -3.55 -0.64 -8.28
CA VAL A 45 -3.87 -0.20 -9.66
C VAL A 45 -2.62 0.08 -10.50
N ARG A 46 -1.46 0.11 -9.84
CA ARG A 46 -0.14 0.37 -10.41
C ARG A 46 0.88 -0.53 -9.74
N THR A 47 1.77 -1.11 -10.53
CA THR A 47 2.70 -2.17 -10.10
C THR A 47 4.18 -1.82 -10.32
N TYR A 48 4.46 -0.53 -10.51
CA TYR A 48 5.79 0.07 -10.55
C TYR A 48 5.83 1.31 -9.66
N LEU A 49 7.00 1.64 -9.11
CA LEU A 49 7.18 2.82 -8.29
C LEU A 49 7.29 4.09 -9.15
N GLU A 50 6.95 5.25 -8.59
CA GLU A 50 7.08 6.53 -9.32
C GLU A 50 8.54 6.82 -9.64
N ASP A 51 9.44 6.52 -8.71
CA ASP A 51 10.88 6.64 -8.89
C ASP A 51 11.39 5.80 -10.05
N GLU A 52 10.79 4.63 -10.32
CA GLU A 52 11.17 3.81 -11.48
C GLU A 52 10.79 4.48 -12.79
N LEU A 53 9.66 5.20 -12.81
CA LEU A 53 9.26 6.00 -13.96
C LEU A 53 10.21 7.19 -14.16
N THR A 54 10.53 7.93 -13.09
CA THR A 54 11.48 9.05 -13.12
C THR A 54 12.85 8.59 -13.61
N LYS A 55 13.38 7.49 -13.06
CA LYS A 55 14.67 6.91 -13.48
C LYS A 55 14.65 6.49 -14.95
N ALA A 56 13.57 5.87 -15.42
CA ALA A 56 13.46 5.47 -16.82
C ALA A 56 13.37 6.66 -17.79
N ARG A 57 12.82 7.81 -17.37
CA ARG A 57 12.82 9.04 -18.17
C ARG A 57 14.21 9.67 -18.27
N LEU A 58 14.99 9.62 -17.19
CA LEU A 58 16.35 10.17 -17.16
C LEU A 58 17.37 9.27 -17.87
N LYS A 59 17.28 7.96 -17.64
CA LYS A 59 18.18 6.96 -18.23
C LYS A 59 17.39 5.71 -18.62
N PRO A 60 16.82 5.67 -19.84
CA PRO A 60 16.09 4.51 -20.31
C PRO A 60 17.00 3.27 -20.34
N SER A 61 16.56 2.20 -19.67
CA SER A 61 17.20 0.88 -19.77
C SER A 61 16.26 -0.07 -20.50
N LEU A 62 16.69 -0.56 -21.64
CA LEU A 62 15.95 -1.55 -22.42
C LEU A 62 16.11 -2.95 -21.83
N ARG A 63 15.04 -3.73 -21.90
CA ARG A 63 14.93 -5.08 -21.35
C ARG A 63 14.40 -6.03 -22.40
N SER A 64 15.30 -6.84 -22.96
CA SER A 64 14.96 -7.86 -23.95
C SER A 64 14.06 -8.95 -23.37
N ASP A 65 14.27 -9.33 -22.11
CA ASP A 65 13.45 -10.33 -21.42
C ASP A 65 11.99 -9.91 -21.27
N LEU A 66 11.74 -8.61 -21.02
CA LEU A 66 10.40 -8.05 -20.93
C LEU A 66 9.74 -7.96 -22.31
N TYR A 67 10.51 -7.58 -23.34
CA TYR A 67 10.04 -7.56 -24.72
C TYR A 67 9.60 -8.95 -25.20
N GLN A 68 10.42 -10.00 -24.96
CA GLN A 68 10.06 -11.37 -25.32
C GLN A 68 8.80 -11.86 -24.58
N LYS A 69 8.65 -11.51 -23.29
CA LYS A 69 7.42 -11.80 -22.54
C LYS A 69 6.21 -11.07 -23.11
N MET A 70 6.39 -9.84 -23.61
CA MET A 70 5.34 -9.04 -24.22
C MET A 70 4.85 -9.66 -25.52
N LEU A 71 5.78 -9.97 -26.44
CA LEU A 71 5.50 -10.67 -27.69
C LEU A 71 4.74 -11.99 -27.50
N LYS A 72 5.15 -12.78 -26.50
CA LYS A 72 4.52 -14.08 -26.21
C LYS A 72 3.04 -13.94 -25.86
N VAL A 73 2.63 -12.82 -25.29
CA VAL A 73 1.23 -12.55 -24.92
C VAL A 73 0.49 -11.86 -26.07
N ASP A 74 1.12 -10.87 -26.67
CA ASP A 74 0.58 -10.09 -27.78
C ASP A 74 1.71 -9.59 -28.70
N PRO A 75 1.91 -10.23 -29.86
CA PRO A 75 2.93 -9.83 -30.82
C PRO A 75 2.77 -8.42 -31.39
N ALA A 76 1.55 -7.86 -31.37
CA ALA A 76 1.27 -6.53 -31.90
C ALA A 76 1.41 -5.41 -30.85
N ALA A 77 1.70 -5.76 -29.59
CA ALA A 77 1.76 -4.78 -28.51
C ALA A 77 3.02 -3.88 -28.52
N PRO A 78 4.23 -4.36 -28.90
CA PRO A 78 5.39 -3.49 -29.04
C PRO A 78 5.27 -2.53 -30.24
N SER A 79 5.89 -1.34 -30.14
CA SER A 79 6.00 -0.40 -31.26
C SER A 79 7.05 -0.85 -32.28
N ALA A 80 7.06 -0.21 -33.46
CA ALA A 80 8.06 -0.47 -34.48
C ALA A 80 9.50 -0.20 -33.97
N GLU A 81 9.68 0.83 -33.15
CA GLU A 81 10.95 1.17 -32.50
C GLU A 81 11.35 0.10 -31.47
N GLU A 82 10.40 -0.36 -30.65
CA GLU A 82 10.63 -1.43 -29.66
C GLU A 82 11.03 -2.75 -30.34
N HIS A 83 10.43 -3.05 -31.49
CA HIS A 83 10.83 -4.18 -32.33
C HIS A 83 12.24 -4.02 -32.88
N ALA A 84 12.57 -2.86 -33.46
CA ALA A 84 13.89 -2.57 -34.01
C ALA A 84 14.99 -2.66 -32.94
N GLN A 85 14.68 -2.26 -31.70
CA GLN A 85 15.60 -2.31 -30.56
C GLN A 85 15.64 -3.68 -29.84
N GLY A 86 14.67 -4.56 -30.10
CA GLY A 86 14.56 -5.86 -29.44
C GLY A 86 14.37 -5.77 -27.93
N GLY A 87 13.76 -4.68 -27.43
CA GLY A 87 13.67 -4.39 -26.01
C GLY A 87 12.61 -3.33 -25.68
N VAL A 88 12.07 -3.41 -24.45
CA VAL A 88 11.15 -2.41 -23.89
C VAL A 88 11.67 -1.92 -22.55
N THR A 89 11.28 -0.72 -22.10
CA THR A 89 11.59 -0.29 -20.73
C THR A 89 10.72 -1.02 -19.71
N LYS A 90 11.19 -1.12 -18.46
CA LYS A 90 10.42 -1.73 -17.38
C LYS A 90 9.07 -1.03 -17.16
N PRO A 91 8.98 0.31 -17.01
CA PRO A 91 7.68 0.97 -16.79
C PRO A 91 6.70 0.74 -17.94
N ARG A 92 7.16 0.80 -19.19
CA ARG A 92 6.36 0.51 -20.39
C ARG A 92 5.76 -0.89 -20.37
N TYR A 93 6.55 -1.90 -20.03
CA TYR A 93 6.06 -3.27 -19.87
C TYR A 93 5.03 -3.40 -18.74
N MET A 94 5.30 -2.77 -17.59
CA MET A 94 4.40 -2.83 -16.43
C MET A 94 3.06 -2.17 -16.75
N GLN A 95 3.07 -0.98 -17.35
CA GLN A 95 1.85 -0.29 -17.81
C GLN A 95 1.04 -1.14 -18.80
N TRP A 96 1.69 -1.78 -19.77
CA TRP A 96 0.97 -2.69 -20.68
C TRP A 96 0.41 -3.93 -19.96
N ARG A 97 1.16 -4.53 -19.03
CA ARG A 97 0.64 -5.65 -18.21
C ARG A 97 -0.59 -5.25 -17.40
N GLU A 98 -0.62 -4.01 -16.92
CA GLU A 98 -1.73 -3.47 -16.14
C GLU A 98 -3.00 -3.32 -16.97
N THR A 99 -2.90 -2.99 -18.27
CA THR A 99 -4.05 -2.87 -19.18
C THR A 99 -4.53 -4.21 -19.75
N MET A 100 -3.65 -5.20 -19.82
CA MET A 100 -3.99 -6.57 -20.27
C MET A 100 -4.66 -7.41 -19.18
N SER A 101 -4.45 -7.05 -17.91
CA SER A 101 -5.01 -7.73 -16.75
C SER A 101 -6.09 -6.89 -16.07
N SER A 102 -6.64 -7.39 -14.96
CA SER A 102 -7.60 -6.67 -14.12
C SER A 102 -6.96 -5.56 -13.27
N THR A 103 -5.64 -5.37 -13.30
CA THR A 103 -4.94 -4.42 -12.42
C THR A 103 -5.47 -3.00 -12.57
N ALA A 104 -5.54 -2.47 -13.79
CA ALA A 104 -5.98 -1.08 -14.02
C ALA A 104 -7.48 -0.86 -13.71
N THR A 105 -8.32 -1.89 -13.79
CA THR A 105 -9.79 -1.75 -13.66
C THR A 105 -10.33 -2.19 -12.30
N LEU A 106 -9.72 -3.19 -11.67
CA LEU A 106 -10.17 -3.79 -10.40
C LEU A 106 -9.16 -3.62 -9.27
N GLY A 107 -7.96 -3.08 -9.53
CA GLY A 107 -6.95 -2.81 -8.49
C GLY A 107 -6.22 -4.04 -7.96
N PHE A 108 -6.29 -5.16 -8.68
CA PHE A 108 -5.47 -6.35 -8.45
C PHE A 108 -5.45 -7.26 -9.69
N ARG A 109 -4.60 -8.28 -9.71
CA ARG A 109 -4.66 -9.40 -10.67
C ARG A 109 -4.18 -10.70 -10.06
N ILE A 110 -4.65 -11.82 -10.59
CA ILE A 110 -4.15 -13.15 -10.25
C ILE A 110 -2.81 -13.36 -10.97
N GLU A 111 -1.75 -13.71 -10.25
CA GLU A 111 -0.44 -14.04 -10.82
C GLU A 111 -0.28 -15.55 -11.04
N GLY A 112 -0.87 -16.36 -10.17
CA GLY A 112 -0.83 -17.81 -10.30
C GLY A 112 -1.70 -18.52 -9.26
N ILE A 113 -2.00 -19.79 -9.57
CA ILE A 113 -2.69 -20.72 -8.68
C ILE A 113 -1.89 -22.02 -8.65
N THR A 114 -1.56 -22.52 -7.47
CA THR A 114 -1.02 -23.86 -7.26
C THR A 114 -2.14 -24.74 -6.75
N MET A 115 -2.48 -25.78 -7.50
CA MET A 115 -3.51 -26.75 -7.15
C MET A 115 -2.95 -27.80 -6.17
N ASP A 116 -3.84 -28.48 -5.46
CA ASP A 116 -3.53 -29.62 -4.57
C ASP A 116 -2.72 -30.74 -5.25
N SER A 117 -2.95 -30.96 -6.56
CA SER A 117 -2.17 -31.85 -7.41
C SER A 117 -0.71 -31.41 -7.65
N GLY A 118 -0.30 -30.24 -7.16
CA GLY A 118 0.97 -29.59 -7.48
C GLY A 118 0.99 -28.87 -8.84
N LYS A 119 -0.08 -28.97 -9.65
CA LYS A 119 -0.19 -28.26 -10.93
C LYS A 119 -0.23 -26.75 -10.69
N ILE A 120 0.67 -26.01 -11.36
CA ILE A 120 0.72 -24.55 -11.28
C ILE A 120 0.07 -23.93 -12.52
N LEU A 121 -1.04 -23.23 -12.32
CA LEU A 121 -1.69 -22.39 -13.31
C LEU A 121 -1.06 -21.00 -13.24
N LYS A 122 -0.44 -20.54 -14.33
CA LYS A 122 0.16 -19.19 -14.40
C LYS A 122 -0.42 -18.34 -15.51
N ASP A 123 -1.38 -18.85 -16.29
CA ASP A 123 -1.85 -18.19 -17.50
C ASP A 123 -2.97 -17.18 -17.30
N PHE A 124 -2.70 -16.18 -16.45
CA PHE A 124 -3.65 -15.13 -16.10
C PHE A 124 -3.35 -13.78 -16.75
N LYS A 125 -2.49 -13.75 -17.78
CA LYS A 125 -1.95 -12.50 -18.36
C LYS A 125 -3.02 -11.69 -19.08
N LYS A 126 -4.11 -12.34 -19.50
CA LYS A 126 -5.29 -11.75 -20.17
C LYS A 126 -6.56 -11.86 -19.31
N THR A 127 -6.44 -12.29 -18.05
CA THR A 127 -7.56 -12.35 -17.11
C THR A 127 -7.83 -10.93 -16.62
N ARG A 128 -8.90 -10.34 -17.13
CA ARG A 128 -9.18 -8.90 -16.98
C ARG A 128 -10.61 -8.60 -16.53
N THR A 129 -11.60 -9.29 -17.07
CA THR A 129 -13.00 -8.97 -16.77
C THR A 129 -13.41 -9.52 -15.41
N LYS A 130 -14.45 -8.94 -14.81
CA LYS A 130 -14.98 -9.38 -13.53
C LYS A 130 -15.42 -10.84 -13.58
N GLU A 131 -16.02 -11.26 -14.68
CA GLU A 131 -16.51 -12.62 -14.92
C GLU A 131 -15.34 -13.62 -14.97
N GLN A 132 -14.26 -13.28 -15.67
CA GLN A 132 -13.05 -14.11 -15.71
C GLN A 132 -12.41 -14.26 -14.33
N ILE A 133 -12.38 -13.18 -13.55
CA ILE A 133 -11.84 -13.19 -12.18
C ILE A 133 -12.72 -14.04 -11.25
N ILE A 134 -14.05 -13.88 -11.32
CA ILE A 134 -14.98 -14.70 -10.55
C ILE A 134 -14.80 -16.18 -10.89
N GLU A 135 -14.71 -16.54 -12.17
CA GLU A 135 -14.52 -17.95 -12.55
C GLU A 135 -13.20 -18.51 -12.01
N ALA A 136 -12.11 -17.73 -12.07
CA ALA A 136 -10.82 -18.15 -11.51
C ALA A 136 -10.89 -18.35 -9.98
N LEU A 137 -11.58 -17.47 -9.25
CA LEU A 137 -11.80 -17.59 -7.81
C LEU A 137 -12.67 -18.80 -7.47
N LEU A 138 -13.74 -19.05 -8.23
CA LEU A 138 -14.61 -20.22 -8.05
C LEU A 138 -13.87 -21.52 -8.35
N ALA A 139 -13.02 -21.55 -9.38
CA ALA A 139 -12.19 -22.71 -9.68
C ALA A 139 -11.17 -22.97 -8.56
N PHE A 140 -10.57 -21.91 -8.01
CA PHE A 140 -9.64 -22.00 -6.89
C PHE A 140 -10.28 -22.56 -5.62
N THR A 141 -11.49 -22.09 -5.28
CA THR A 141 -12.23 -22.59 -4.11
C THR A 141 -12.98 -23.90 -4.40
N LYS A 142 -12.87 -24.47 -5.61
CA LYS A 142 -13.67 -25.60 -6.08
C LYS A 142 -15.19 -25.38 -5.89
N ARG A 143 -15.62 -24.11 -5.92
CA ARG A 143 -17.01 -23.67 -5.65
C ARG A 143 -17.52 -24.05 -4.25
N ASP A 144 -16.61 -24.32 -3.31
CA ASP A 144 -16.95 -24.59 -1.92
C ASP A 144 -17.29 -23.28 -1.19
N THR A 145 -18.57 -23.11 -0.86
CA THR A 145 -19.07 -21.91 -0.16
C THR A 145 -18.58 -21.85 1.29
N ALA A 146 -18.28 -22.98 1.92
CA ALA A 146 -17.77 -23.02 3.29
C ALA A 146 -16.36 -22.40 3.40
N VAL A 147 -15.53 -22.62 2.38
CA VAL A 147 -14.18 -22.05 2.27
C VAL A 147 -14.24 -20.57 1.87
N LEU A 148 -15.21 -20.20 1.02
CA LEU A 148 -15.39 -18.84 0.55
C LEU A 148 -15.92 -17.91 1.66
N GLU A 149 -17.07 -18.26 2.25
CA GLU A 149 -17.77 -17.45 3.24
C GLU A 149 -17.20 -17.64 4.65
N GLY A 150 -16.66 -18.84 4.93
CA GLY A 150 -16.18 -19.23 6.24
C GLY A 150 -17.28 -19.85 7.08
N ASN A 151 -17.32 -21.18 7.15
CA ASN A 151 -18.09 -21.89 8.20
C ASN A 151 -17.34 -21.91 9.55
N ARG A 152 -16.16 -21.26 9.61
CA ARG A 152 -15.26 -21.11 10.76
C ARG A 152 -14.63 -19.71 10.70
N GLU A 153 -13.94 -19.28 11.76
CA GLU A 153 -13.37 -17.92 11.93
C GLU A 153 -12.30 -17.51 10.88
N ASP A 154 -12.03 -18.34 9.87
CA ASP A 154 -10.88 -18.31 8.96
C ASP A 154 -11.22 -18.33 7.45
N GLY A 155 -12.49 -18.12 7.06
CA GLY A 155 -12.88 -18.06 5.64
C GLY A 155 -12.26 -16.89 4.87
N TYR A 156 -12.08 -17.03 3.55
CA TYR A 156 -11.42 -15.98 2.73
C TYR A 156 -12.12 -14.62 2.80
N LEU A 157 -13.46 -14.58 2.77
CA LEU A 157 -14.20 -13.31 2.86
C LEU A 157 -14.07 -12.66 4.24
N ILE A 158 -14.05 -13.46 5.32
CA ILE A 158 -13.84 -12.98 6.70
C ILE A 158 -12.43 -12.40 6.83
N GLY A 159 -11.40 -13.16 6.40
CA GLY A 159 -10.01 -12.72 6.44
C GLY A 159 -9.77 -11.42 5.65
N LEU A 160 -10.33 -11.31 4.44
CA LEU A 160 -10.25 -10.08 3.64
C LEU A 160 -10.97 -8.90 4.29
N ALA A 161 -12.11 -9.12 4.94
CA ALA A 161 -12.83 -8.08 5.66
C ALA A 161 -12.03 -7.57 6.87
N GLN A 162 -11.39 -8.47 7.62
CA GLN A 162 -10.52 -8.13 8.74
C GLN A 162 -9.25 -7.39 8.28
N LEU A 163 -8.59 -7.86 7.22
CA LEU A 163 -7.44 -7.19 6.62
C LEU A 163 -7.80 -5.78 6.17
N ARG A 164 -8.93 -5.61 5.48
CA ARG A 164 -9.41 -4.30 5.03
C ARG A 164 -9.61 -3.34 6.21
N ARG A 165 -10.14 -3.83 7.33
CA ARG A 165 -10.29 -3.04 8.56
C ARG A 165 -8.92 -2.63 9.12
N ALA A 166 -7.99 -3.57 9.28
CA ALA A 166 -6.66 -3.29 9.80
C ALA A 166 -5.88 -2.28 8.93
N VAL A 167 -5.98 -2.40 7.60
CA VAL A 167 -5.38 -1.42 6.66
C VAL A 167 -5.99 -0.04 6.84
N ARG A 168 -7.32 0.08 6.95
CA ARG A 168 -7.99 1.38 7.18
C ARG A 168 -7.53 2.03 8.49
N GLU A 169 -7.50 1.27 9.58
CA GLU A 169 -7.02 1.77 10.88
C GLU A 169 -5.55 2.22 10.81
N THR A 170 -4.71 1.51 10.05
CA THR A 170 -3.31 1.90 9.82
C THR A 170 -3.20 3.22 9.05
N LEU A 171 -4.00 3.38 7.99
CA LEU A 171 -4.01 4.61 7.18
C LEU A 171 -4.54 5.81 7.96
N GLU A 172 -5.58 5.61 8.78
CA GLU A 172 -6.12 6.65 9.66
C GLU A 172 -5.07 7.12 10.66
N ARG A 173 -4.33 6.21 11.29
CA ARG A 173 -3.22 6.56 12.19
C ARG A 173 -2.08 7.28 11.47
N ALA A 174 -1.67 6.81 10.30
CA ALA A 174 -0.62 7.45 9.51
C ALA A 174 -0.99 8.85 9.00
N SER A 175 -2.30 9.15 8.93
CA SER A 175 -2.82 10.46 8.53
C SER A 175 -2.97 11.43 9.72
N GLN A 176 -2.86 10.95 10.97
CA GLN A 176 -2.89 11.81 12.14
C GLN A 176 -1.56 12.57 12.24
N PRO A 177 -1.58 13.86 12.61
CA PRO A 177 -0.36 14.59 12.89
C PRO A 177 0.38 13.91 14.02
N GLU A 178 1.69 13.67 13.84
CA GLU A 178 2.58 13.19 14.91
C GLU A 178 2.32 14.01 16.18
N PRO A 179 2.12 13.36 17.34
CA PRO A 179 1.88 14.10 18.57
C PRO A 179 3.08 15.03 18.82
N GLU A 180 2.79 16.31 19.06
CA GLU A 180 3.80 17.31 19.37
C GLU A 180 4.73 16.76 20.47
N PRO A 181 6.06 16.70 20.25
CA PRO A 181 6.99 16.10 21.19
C PRO A 181 6.86 16.78 22.56
N GLU A 182 6.96 16.00 23.64
CA GLU A 182 6.75 16.51 25.01
C GLU A 182 7.63 17.72 25.32
N SER A 183 8.82 17.82 24.73
CA SER A 183 9.71 18.97 24.86
C SER A 183 9.10 20.27 24.31
N GLN A 184 8.36 20.21 23.21
CA GLN A 184 7.65 21.34 22.62
C GLN A 184 6.41 21.70 23.43
N LYS A 185 5.66 20.69 23.91
CA LYS A 185 4.52 20.92 24.84
C LYS A 185 4.96 21.61 26.12
N LEU A 186 6.08 21.16 26.72
CA LEU A 186 6.62 21.74 27.94
C LEU A 186 7.08 23.19 27.70
N SER A 187 7.79 23.43 26.60
CA SER A 187 8.26 24.77 26.22
C SER A 187 7.11 25.75 26.01
N ARG A 188 6.04 25.32 25.34
CA ARG A 188 4.83 26.11 25.13
C ARG A 188 4.09 26.40 26.44
N THR A 189 3.95 25.39 27.30
CA THR A 189 3.31 25.54 28.62
C THR A 189 4.08 26.54 29.50
N VAL A 190 5.41 26.50 29.46
CA VAL A 190 6.27 27.46 30.18
C VAL A 190 6.11 28.88 29.61
N GLN A 191 6.08 29.04 28.29
CA GLN A 191 5.84 30.34 27.66
C GLN A 191 4.45 30.93 27.99
N GLU A 192 3.40 30.11 27.94
CA GLU A 192 2.03 30.54 28.28
C GLU A 192 1.90 30.92 29.77
N THR A 193 2.62 30.22 30.65
CA THR A 193 2.66 30.54 32.08
C THR A 193 3.41 31.86 32.34
N LEU A 194 4.53 32.09 31.64
CA LEU A 194 5.31 33.33 31.76
C LEU A 194 4.53 34.55 31.24
N GLN A 195 3.77 34.41 30.15
CA GLN A 195 2.91 35.49 29.63
C GLN A 195 1.75 35.83 30.56
N ARG A 196 1.25 34.87 31.34
CA ARG A 196 0.22 35.13 32.36
C ARG A 196 0.77 35.72 33.65
N ALA A 197 2.07 35.60 33.89
CA ALA A 197 2.73 36.07 35.11
C ALA A 197 3.26 37.52 35.00
N THR A 198 3.24 38.15 33.82
CA THR A 198 3.58 39.57 33.69
C THR A 198 2.42 40.44 34.20
N PRO A 199 2.60 41.24 35.28
CA PRO A 199 1.55 42.11 35.78
C PRO A 199 1.31 43.27 34.81
N GLU A 200 0.04 43.66 34.63
CA GLU A 200 -0.32 44.84 33.83
C GLU A 200 0.33 46.11 34.40
N PRO A 201 0.81 47.03 33.54
CA PRO A 201 1.41 48.27 34.02
C PRO A 201 0.36 49.10 34.74
N THR A 202 0.71 49.53 35.96
CA THR A 202 -0.15 50.38 36.79
C THR A 202 -0.34 51.72 36.09
N PRO A 203 -1.57 52.26 35.96
CA PRO A 203 -1.79 53.50 35.24
C PRO A 203 -1.15 54.67 36.00
N GLU A 204 -0.22 55.37 35.34
CA GLU A 204 0.33 56.64 35.82
C GLU A 204 -0.79 57.67 35.96
N THR A 205 -0.93 58.23 37.16
CA THR A 205 -1.88 59.31 37.45
C THR A 205 -1.29 60.63 36.98
N GLY A 206 -1.70 61.08 35.79
CA GLY A 206 -1.46 62.44 35.30
C GLY A 206 -2.37 63.47 35.99
N PRO A 207 -1.97 64.75 36.12
CA PRO A 207 -2.65 65.71 36.98
C PRO A 207 -4.01 66.16 36.43
N GLN A 208 -4.99 66.28 37.33
CA GLN A 208 -6.33 66.83 37.06
C GLN A 208 -6.24 68.28 36.55
N GLY A 209 -6.65 68.50 35.30
CA GLY A 209 -6.99 69.82 34.77
C GLY A 209 -8.44 70.19 35.13
N PRO A 210 -8.74 71.48 35.39
CA PRO A 210 -9.99 71.89 36.00
C PRO A 210 -11.17 71.84 35.03
N ASP A 211 -12.27 71.27 35.53
CA ASP A 211 -13.61 71.28 34.94
C ASP A 211 -14.21 72.69 35.08
N PRO A 212 -14.74 73.28 33.99
CA PRO A 212 -16.07 73.86 34.15
C PRO A 212 -16.91 73.87 32.86
N HIS A 213 -18.15 73.39 32.93
CA HIS A 213 -19.35 74.24 32.98
C HIS A 213 -20.60 73.50 32.48
N THR A 214 -21.46 73.20 33.45
CA THR A 214 -22.86 73.63 33.54
C THR A 214 -23.64 73.78 32.23
N LYS A 215 -24.58 72.87 32.00
CA LYS A 215 -25.77 73.13 31.19
C LYS A 215 -27.01 72.64 31.95
N GLU A 216 -27.89 73.58 32.22
CA GLU A 216 -29.35 73.40 32.35
C GLU A 216 -29.97 74.66 31.73
N PRO A 217 -31.19 74.59 31.18
CA PRO A 217 -32.36 73.91 31.74
C PRO A 217 -32.92 72.73 30.92
#